data_AF-A0A5C3NAA5-F1
#
_entry.id   AF-A0A5C3NAA5-F1
#
_cell.length_a   1.000
_cell.length_b   1.000
_cell.length_c   1.000
_cell.angle_alpha   90.00
_cell.angle_beta   90.00
_cell.angle_gamma   90.00
#
_symmetry.space_group_name_H-M   'P 1'
#
loop_
_entity.id
_entity.type
_entity.pdbx_description
1 polymer ?
#
loop_
_entity_poly.entity_id
_entity_poly.type
_entity_poly.pdbx_seq_one_letter_code
_entity_poly.pdbx_strand_id
1 'polypeptide(L)'
;MQTLDSPLTSHSTGDITATSGPNGNIDWLNCGLNDGGWNPPYIRVEDVVTKDLGEAVKDPNSAFKACSAYIDTFQKYAWQYGVPPIMIASFAMQESGCNPGTVGGAGEQGLMQLTWDKCLAAPGGNCQDIDYNIKTGTKYFADSLNGNGGDLLKTIGGYNGWATHMTFADATAAANTGCCRCQRNVDYLHQFLNGWLQNVNAYSNNPRLGKYFNLNKCS
;
A
#
# COMPACT_ATOMS: atom_id res chain seq x y z
N MET A 1 -13.67 1.71 29.43
CA MET A 1 -14.11 0.63 28.52
C MET A 1 -12.85 -0.10 28.12
N GLN A 2 -12.74 -1.39 28.43
CA GLN A 2 -11.50 -2.18 28.25
C GLN A 2 -10.98 -2.04 26.82
N THR A 3 -9.77 -1.49 26.66
CA THR A 3 -9.00 -1.60 25.43
C THR A 3 -8.66 -3.07 25.27
N LEU A 4 -9.37 -3.75 24.37
CA LEU A 4 -8.84 -4.99 23.80
C LEU A 4 -7.46 -4.64 23.25
N ASP A 5 -6.41 -5.28 23.77
CA ASP A 5 -5.06 -5.07 23.26
C ASP A 5 -5.10 -5.25 21.74
N SER A 6 -4.84 -4.18 20.99
CA SER A 6 -4.78 -4.24 19.53
C SER A 6 -3.80 -5.35 19.15
N PRO A 7 -4.12 -6.20 18.15
CA PRO A 7 -3.22 -7.27 17.72
C PRO A 7 -1.81 -6.78 17.30
N LEU A 8 -1.63 -5.47 17.12
CA LEU A 8 -0.36 -4.83 16.83
C LEU A 8 0.56 -4.67 18.05
N THR A 9 0.05 -4.60 19.28
CA THR A 9 0.83 -4.16 20.46
C THR A 9 2.01 -5.07 20.80
N SER A 10 1.89 -6.39 20.57
CA SER A 10 2.98 -7.35 20.82
C SER A 10 4.01 -7.43 19.70
N HIS A 11 3.76 -6.78 18.56
CA HIS A 11 4.58 -6.89 17.35
C HIS A 11 5.07 -5.55 16.82
N SER A 12 4.68 -4.43 17.45
CA SER A 12 5.04 -3.08 17.04
C SER A 12 6.20 -2.51 17.88
N THR A 13 6.85 -1.50 17.30
CA THR A 13 7.87 -0.69 17.96
C THR A 13 7.48 0.78 17.85
N GLY A 14 7.84 1.60 18.84
CA GLY A 14 7.60 3.05 18.75
C GLY A 14 8.38 3.69 17.59
N ASP A 15 9.62 3.25 17.39
CA ASP A 15 10.48 3.70 16.30
C ASP A 15 10.30 2.84 15.04
N ILE A 16 10.43 3.48 13.88
CA ILE A 16 10.52 2.82 12.57
C ILE A 16 11.95 2.33 12.37
N THR A 17 12.09 1.05 12.08
CA THR A 17 13.36 0.40 11.76
C THR A 17 13.26 -0.26 10.39
N ALA A 18 14.34 -0.90 9.92
CA ALA A 18 14.32 -1.61 8.63
C ALA A 18 13.22 -2.68 8.52
N THR A 19 12.79 -3.27 9.65
CA THR A 19 11.88 -4.43 9.66
C THR A 19 10.73 -4.31 10.65
N SER A 20 10.62 -3.22 11.39
CA SER A 20 9.56 -3.00 12.39
C SER A 20 9.12 -1.53 12.44
N GLY A 21 7.97 -1.28 13.03
CA GLY A 21 7.48 0.07 13.30
C GLY A 21 6.15 0.05 14.07
N PRO A 22 5.46 1.19 14.14
CA PRO A 22 4.21 1.34 14.88
C PRO A 22 3.11 0.37 14.46
N ASN A 23 3.16 -0.12 13.22
CA ASN A 23 2.18 -1.02 12.61
C ASN A 23 2.72 -2.44 12.41
N GLY A 24 3.72 -2.85 13.20
CA GLY A 24 4.13 -4.24 13.31
C GLY A 24 5.41 -4.61 12.54
N ASN A 25 6.01 -5.72 12.95
CA ASN A 25 7.19 -6.31 12.33
C ASN A 25 6.84 -7.00 10.99
N ILE A 26 7.73 -6.91 9.99
CA ILE A 26 7.53 -7.50 8.67
C ILE A 26 7.30 -9.02 8.69
N ASP A 27 7.90 -9.76 9.61
CA ASP A 27 7.70 -11.23 9.69
C ASP A 27 6.31 -11.57 10.25
N TRP A 28 5.74 -10.70 11.09
CA TRP A 28 4.37 -10.83 11.56
C TRP A 28 3.36 -10.42 10.48
N LEU A 29 3.62 -9.31 9.76
CA LEU A 29 2.81 -8.89 8.62
C LEU A 29 2.79 -9.94 7.51
N ASN A 30 3.92 -10.60 7.28
CA ASN A 30 4.11 -11.64 6.26
C ASN A 30 3.95 -13.06 6.83
N CYS A 31 3.24 -13.24 7.96
CA CYS A 31 3.11 -14.53 8.64
C CYS A 31 2.76 -15.66 7.65
N GLY A 32 3.52 -16.76 7.70
CA GLY A 32 3.34 -17.93 6.83
C GLY A 32 3.96 -17.84 5.43
N LEU A 33 4.38 -16.67 4.94
CA LEU A 33 4.91 -16.51 3.57
C LEU A 33 6.10 -17.43 3.27
N ASN A 34 7.00 -17.60 4.24
CA ASN A 34 8.17 -18.48 4.14
C ASN A 34 7.93 -19.90 4.70
N ASP A 35 6.71 -20.20 5.16
CA ASP A 35 6.38 -21.43 5.89
C ASP A 35 5.08 -22.05 5.35
N GLY A 36 5.02 -22.20 4.03
CA GLY A 36 3.94 -22.93 3.36
C GLY A 36 2.73 -22.10 2.92
N GLY A 37 2.70 -20.80 3.20
CA GLY A 37 1.75 -19.87 2.60
C GLY A 37 1.31 -18.74 3.51
N TRP A 38 1.20 -17.53 2.95
CA TRP A 38 0.83 -16.32 3.66
C TRP A 38 -0.56 -16.45 4.30
N ASN A 39 -0.60 -16.30 5.61
CA ASN A 39 -1.80 -16.27 6.42
C ASN A 39 -1.68 -15.08 7.37
N PRO A 40 -2.05 -13.87 6.91
CA PRO A 40 -1.83 -12.65 7.68
C PRO A 40 -2.68 -12.66 8.96
N PRO A 41 -2.18 -11.98 10.01
CA PRO A 41 -3.02 -11.66 11.16
C PRO A 41 -4.17 -10.73 10.72
N TYR A 42 -5.35 -10.92 11.30
CA TYR A 42 -6.48 -10.05 11.07
C TYR A 42 -6.28 -8.73 11.83
N ILE A 43 -6.22 -7.62 11.10
CA ILE A 43 -6.28 -6.26 11.65
C ILE A 43 -7.26 -5.42 10.83
N ARG A 44 -7.79 -4.38 11.45
CA ARG A 44 -8.70 -3.41 10.82
C ARG A 44 -8.03 -2.06 10.65
N VAL A 45 -8.72 -1.16 9.96
CA VAL A 45 -8.25 0.21 9.72
C VAL A 45 -8.09 1.00 11.02
N GLU A 46 -8.98 0.78 11.99
CA GLU A 46 -8.91 1.42 13.31
C GLU A 46 -7.75 0.95 14.19
N ASP A 47 -7.14 -0.20 13.87
CA ASP A 47 -6.03 -0.73 14.64
C ASP A 47 -4.71 -0.04 14.25
N VAL A 48 -4.57 0.44 13.01
CA VAL A 48 -3.31 1.01 12.51
C VAL A 48 -3.10 2.46 12.93
N VAL A 49 -1.85 2.79 13.28
CA VAL A 49 -1.40 4.16 13.52
C VAL A 49 -1.18 4.85 12.17
N THR A 50 -1.78 6.03 11.99
CA THR A 50 -1.61 6.85 10.78
C THR A 50 -1.26 8.29 11.12
N LYS A 51 -0.42 8.94 10.33
CA LYS A 51 -0.30 10.41 10.34
C LYS A 51 -1.49 11.03 9.60
N ASP A 52 -1.81 12.28 9.94
CA ASP A 52 -2.74 13.06 9.14
C ASP A 52 -2.04 13.48 7.83
N LEU A 53 -2.69 13.26 6.69
CA LEU A 53 -2.12 13.57 5.37
C LEU A 53 -1.93 15.08 5.16
N GLY A 54 -2.90 15.89 5.61
CA GLY A 54 -2.90 17.34 5.46
C GLY A 54 -1.80 17.99 6.29
N GLU A 55 -1.50 17.46 7.47
CA GLU A 55 -0.35 17.87 8.27
C GLU A 55 0.96 17.30 7.73
N ALA A 56 0.99 16.03 7.32
CA ALA A 56 2.19 15.38 6.80
C ALA A 56 2.78 16.11 5.58
N VAL A 57 1.94 16.57 4.64
CA VAL A 57 2.39 17.25 3.41
C VAL A 57 3.01 18.62 3.65
N LYS A 58 2.77 19.25 4.82
CA LYS A 58 3.34 20.54 5.20
C LYS A 58 4.83 20.42 5.56
N ASP A 59 5.30 19.24 5.94
CA ASP A 59 6.71 18.98 6.18
C ASP A 59 7.51 19.19 4.88
N PRO A 60 8.55 20.04 4.87
CA PRO A 60 9.43 20.21 3.71
C PRO A 60 10.05 18.90 3.20
N ASN A 61 10.24 17.92 4.09
CA ASN A 61 10.80 16.60 3.79
C ASN A 61 9.73 15.51 3.70
N SER A 62 8.46 15.89 3.56
CA SER A 62 7.34 14.94 3.48
C SER A 62 7.55 13.90 2.38
N ALA A 63 7.25 12.65 2.72
CA ALA A 63 7.15 11.56 1.77
C ALA A 63 6.10 11.82 0.68
N PHE A 64 5.08 12.65 0.98
CA PHE A 64 3.96 12.96 0.10
C PHE A 64 4.15 14.25 -0.70
N LYS A 65 5.37 14.80 -0.76
CA LYS A 65 5.61 16.05 -1.49
C LYS A 65 5.17 15.96 -2.95
N ALA A 66 5.39 14.81 -3.59
CA ALA A 66 4.95 14.55 -4.97
C ALA A 66 3.42 14.55 -5.14
N CYS A 67 2.67 14.26 -4.07
CA CYS A 67 1.21 14.23 -4.09
C CYS A 67 0.56 15.60 -3.79
N SER A 68 1.35 16.67 -3.56
CA SER A 68 0.84 17.94 -3.01
C SER A 68 -0.35 18.52 -3.78
N ALA A 69 -0.37 18.37 -5.11
CA ALA A 69 -1.44 18.89 -5.96
C ALA A 69 -2.77 18.11 -5.86
N TYR A 70 -2.77 16.94 -5.19
CA TYR A 70 -3.88 15.99 -5.18
C TYR A 70 -4.41 15.70 -3.77
N ILE A 71 -3.89 16.36 -2.74
CA ILE A 71 -4.23 16.10 -1.33
C ILE A 71 -5.73 16.25 -1.09
N ASP A 72 -6.35 17.33 -1.59
CA ASP A 72 -7.78 17.57 -1.44
C ASP A 72 -8.61 16.46 -2.11
N THR A 73 -8.16 15.94 -3.25
CA THR A 73 -8.83 14.84 -3.95
C THR A 73 -8.70 13.53 -3.18
N PHE A 74 -7.53 13.24 -2.60
CA PHE A 74 -7.34 12.10 -1.72
C PHE A 74 -8.24 12.20 -0.48
N GLN A 75 -8.29 13.36 0.18
CA GLN A 75 -9.13 13.59 1.35
C GLN A 75 -10.62 13.44 1.03
N LYS A 76 -11.09 14.10 -0.05
CA LYS A 76 -12.48 14.02 -0.52
C LYS A 76 -12.94 12.57 -0.65
N TYR A 77 -12.19 11.74 -1.37
CA TYR A 77 -12.62 10.36 -1.61
C TYR A 77 -12.36 9.44 -0.43
N ALA A 78 -11.26 9.59 0.29
CA ALA A 78 -11.00 8.80 1.48
C ALA A 78 -12.10 9.01 2.54
N TRP A 79 -12.53 10.25 2.79
CA TRP A 79 -13.65 10.55 3.68
C TRP A 79 -14.97 10.00 3.17
N GLN A 80 -15.23 10.10 1.85
CA GLN A 80 -16.44 9.52 1.25
C GLN A 80 -16.56 8.01 1.52
N TYR A 81 -15.44 7.28 1.55
CA TYR A 81 -15.41 5.83 1.76
C TYR A 81 -14.99 5.41 3.17
N GLY A 82 -14.85 6.35 4.13
CA GLY A 82 -14.57 6.04 5.52
C GLY A 82 -13.18 5.46 5.80
N VAL A 83 -12.16 5.87 5.04
CA VAL A 83 -10.77 5.41 5.20
C VAL A 83 -9.82 6.59 5.42
N PRO A 84 -8.66 6.41 6.08
CA PRO A 84 -7.69 7.49 6.29
C PRO A 84 -7.15 8.04 4.98
N PRO A 85 -7.14 9.37 4.75
CA PRO A 85 -6.60 9.95 3.51
C PRO A 85 -5.17 9.55 3.19
N ILE A 86 -4.30 9.47 4.21
CA ILE A 86 -2.90 9.06 4.03
C ILE A 86 -2.79 7.64 3.48
N MET A 87 -3.74 6.75 3.77
CA MET A 87 -3.76 5.38 3.26
C MET A 87 -3.95 5.36 1.74
N ILE A 88 -4.84 6.20 1.21
CA ILE A 88 -5.07 6.29 -0.23
C ILE A 88 -3.88 6.94 -0.94
N ALA A 89 -3.34 8.02 -0.37
CA ALA A 89 -2.12 8.62 -0.90
C ALA A 89 -0.92 7.66 -0.83
N SER A 90 -0.89 6.74 0.15
CA SER A 90 0.18 5.73 0.29
C SER A 90 0.16 4.72 -0.85
N PHE A 91 -1.02 4.31 -1.33
CA PHE A 91 -1.13 3.53 -2.57
C PHE A 91 -0.52 4.30 -3.74
N ALA A 92 -0.88 5.57 -3.93
CA ALA A 92 -0.34 6.36 -5.02
C ALA A 92 1.20 6.53 -4.96
N MET A 93 1.76 6.68 -3.76
CA MET A 93 3.21 6.73 -3.56
C MET A 93 3.88 5.40 -3.89
N GLN A 94 3.32 4.29 -3.41
CA GLN A 94 3.88 2.95 -3.60
C GLN A 94 3.79 2.52 -5.07
N GLU A 95 2.66 2.81 -5.73
CA GLU A 95 2.33 2.35 -7.07
C GLU A 95 2.88 3.23 -8.19
N SER A 96 2.89 4.55 -8.00
CA SER A 96 3.28 5.48 -9.07
C SER A 96 4.26 6.56 -8.65
N GLY A 97 4.65 6.62 -7.37
CA GLY A 97 5.39 7.76 -6.81
C GLY A 97 4.58 9.06 -6.85
N CYS A 98 3.25 8.96 -6.86
CA CYS A 98 2.33 10.07 -7.13
C CYS A 98 2.51 10.75 -8.50
N ASN A 99 3.03 10.02 -9.50
CA ASN A 99 3.03 10.49 -10.88
C ASN A 99 1.72 10.04 -11.59
N PRO A 100 0.88 10.98 -12.08
CA PRO A 100 -0.38 10.64 -12.72
C PRO A 100 -0.22 10.07 -14.14
N GLY A 101 0.94 10.24 -14.77
CA GLY A 101 1.22 9.70 -16.11
C GLY A 101 1.79 8.28 -16.10
N THR A 102 1.95 7.66 -14.92
CA THR A 102 2.57 6.33 -14.81
C THR A 102 1.71 5.27 -15.49
N VAL A 103 2.36 4.46 -16.34
CA VAL A 103 1.79 3.24 -16.91
C VAL A 103 2.56 2.04 -16.37
N GLY A 104 1.83 1.13 -15.73
CA GLY A 104 2.38 -0.07 -15.11
C GLY A 104 2.84 -1.10 -16.14
N GLY A 105 3.59 -2.11 -15.67
CA GLY A 105 4.18 -3.14 -16.52
C GLY A 105 3.13 -4.01 -17.24
N ALA A 106 1.92 -4.13 -16.70
CA ALA A 106 0.81 -4.82 -17.35
C ALA A 106 -0.23 -3.84 -17.92
N GLY A 107 0.10 -2.55 -18.02
CA GLY A 107 -0.75 -1.50 -18.59
C GLY A 107 -1.67 -0.80 -17.58
N GLU A 108 -1.40 -0.92 -16.29
CA GLU A 108 -2.10 -0.20 -15.22
C GLU A 108 -1.93 1.32 -15.36
N GLN A 109 -2.92 2.11 -14.96
CA GLN A 109 -3.00 3.53 -15.30
C GLN A 109 -2.99 4.45 -14.08
N GLY A 110 -2.13 5.47 -14.12
CA GLY A 110 -2.19 6.66 -13.28
C GLY A 110 -1.77 6.48 -11.82
N LEU A 111 -2.23 7.38 -10.96
CA LEU A 111 -1.84 7.45 -9.54
C LEU A 111 -2.08 6.14 -8.81
N MET A 112 -3.27 5.57 -8.97
CA MET A 112 -3.73 4.37 -8.27
C MET A 112 -3.46 3.08 -9.06
N GLN A 113 -2.76 3.17 -10.21
CA GLN A 113 -2.47 2.02 -11.10
C GLN A 113 -3.71 1.17 -11.38
N LEU A 114 -4.76 1.79 -11.95
CA LEU A 114 -6.00 1.10 -12.30
C LEU A 114 -5.79 0.15 -13.48
N THR A 115 -6.27 -1.09 -13.35
CA THR A 115 -6.34 -2.05 -14.45
C THR A 115 -7.43 -1.67 -15.46
N TRP A 116 -7.32 -2.18 -16.69
CA TRP A 116 -8.19 -1.83 -17.81
C TRP A 116 -9.70 -1.95 -17.52
N ASP A 117 -10.13 -3.00 -16.79
CA ASP A 117 -11.52 -3.22 -16.40
C ASP A 117 -12.09 -2.06 -15.56
N LYS A 118 -11.24 -1.35 -14.81
CA LYS A 118 -11.61 -0.19 -13.99
C LYS A 118 -11.55 1.12 -14.77
N CYS A 119 -11.04 1.11 -15.99
CA CYS A 119 -10.93 2.28 -16.85
C CYS A 119 -12.14 2.48 -17.77
N LEU A 120 -13.06 1.51 -17.84
CA LEU A 120 -14.17 1.51 -18.80
C LEU A 120 -15.11 2.72 -18.68
N ALA A 121 -15.25 3.28 -17.47
CA ALA A 121 -16.10 4.43 -17.20
C ALA A 121 -15.32 5.76 -17.13
N ALA A 122 -14.06 5.77 -17.55
CA ALA A 122 -13.21 6.94 -17.45
C ALA A 122 -13.72 8.08 -18.34
N PRO A 123 -13.68 9.35 -17.85
CA PRO A 123 -14.16 10.50 -18.59
C PRO A 123 -13.36 10.65 -19.90
N GLY A 124 -14.05 10.62 -21.03
CA GLY A 124 -13.40 10.68 -22.35
C GLY A 124 -12.42 9.53 -22.63
N GLY A 125 -12.53 8.42 -21.89
CA GLY A 125 -11.58 7.30 -21.96
C GLY A 125 -10.25 7.55 -21.24
N ASN A 126 -10.09 8.69 -20.54
CA ASN A 126 -8.85 9.02 -19.84
C ASN A 126 -8.81 8.42 -18.43
N CYS A 127 -8.28 7.20 -18.31
CA CYS A 127 -8.14 6.54 -17.00
C CYS A 127 -7.12 7.20 -16.06
N GLN A 128 -6.26 8.07 -16.59
CA GLN A 128 -5.28 8.85 -15.82
C GLN A 128 -5.86 10.18 -15.30
N ASP A 129 -7.12 10.51 -15.62
CA ASP A 129 -7.81 11.66 -15.03
C ASP A 129 -7.74 11.60 -13.50
N ILE A 130 -7.29 12.69 -12.86
CA ILE A 130 -6.93 12.69 -11.44
C ILE A 130 -8.14 12.36 -10.55
N ASP A 131 -9.27 13.02 -10.78
CA ASP A 131 -10.47 12.83 -9.96
C ASP A 131 -11.03 11.42 -10.16
N TYR A 132 -11.11 10.95 -11.41
CA TYR A 132 -11.55 9.59 -11.72
C TYR A 132 -10.64 8.51 -11.13
N ASN A 133 -9.32 8.65 -11.33
CA ASN A 133 -8.34 7.64 -10.96
C ASN A 133 -8.30 7.45 -9.43
N ILE A 134 -8.24 8.55 -8.68
CA ILE A 134 -8.27 8.53 -7.21
C ILE A 134 -9.62 8.01 -6.71
N LYS A 135 -10.75 8.50 -7.25
CA LYS A 135 -12.09 8.04 -6.86
C LYS A 135 -12.24 6.53 -7.03
N THR A 136 -11.88 6.03 -8.20
CA THR A 136 -12.08 4.64 -8.58
C THR A 136 -11.14 3.73 -7.80
N GLY A 137 -9.88 4.12 -7.62
CA GLY A 137 -8.93 3.39 -6.77
C GLY A 137 -9.39 3.33 -5.30
N THR A 138 -9.86 4.46 -4.76
CA THR A 138 -10.39 4.52 -3.39
C THR A 138 -11.62 3.63 -3.23
N LYS A 139 -12.57 3.71 -4.18
CA LYS A 139 -13.76 2.86 -4.17
C LYS A 139 -13.39 1.38 -4.22
N TYR A 140 -12.49 1.01 -5.12
CA TYR A 140 -12.04 -0.37 -5.27
C TYR A 140 -11.41 -0.89 -3.98
N PHE A 141 -10.56 -0.10 -3.33
CA PHE A 141 -10.00 -0.44 -2.02
C PHE A 141 -11.09 -0.63 -0.96
N ALA A 142 -12.03 0.30 -0.84
CA ALA A 142 -13.11 0.23 0.14
C ALA A 142 -14.05 -0.97 -0.08
N ASP A 143 -14.43 -1.25 -1.33
CA ASP A 143 -15.22 -2.42 -1.70
C ASP A 143 -14.47 -3.71 -1.37
N SER A 144 -13.16 -3.76 -1.66
CA SER A 144 -12.30 -4.91 -1.36
C SER A 144 -12.15 -5.13 0.14
N LEU A 145 -12.00 -4.06 0.92
CA LEU A 145 -11.94 -4.11 2.37
C LEU A 145 -13.24 -4.69 2.95
N ASN A 146 -14.38 -4.21 2.48
CA ASN A 146 -15.68 -4.74 2.88
C ASN A 146 -15.86 -6.21 2.47
N GLY A 147 -15.48 -6.57 1.24
CA GLY A 147 -15.51 -7.95 0.74
C GLY A 147 -14.59 -8.90 1.50
N ASN A 148 -13.51 -8.39 2.09
CA ASN A 148 -12.60 -9.11 2.97
C ASN A 148 -13.02 -9.11 4.44
N GLY A 149 -14.23 -8.62 4.78
CA GLY A 149 -14.72 -8.60 6.16
C GLY A 149 -13.93 -7.64 7.07
N GLY A 150 -13.36 -6.57 6.50
CA GLY A 150 -12.55 -5.58 7.22
C GLY A 150 -11.09 -5.98 7.42
N ASP A 151 -10.62 -7.09 6.84
CA ASP A 151 -9.22 -7.50 6.92
C ASP A 151 -8.33 -6.57 6.07
N LEU A 152 -7.62 -5.67 6.76
CA LEU A 152 -6.79 -4.66 6.15
C LEU A 152 -5.55 -5.26 5.48
N LEU A 153 -4.87 -6.22 6.11
CA LEU A 153 -3.65 -6.80 5.55
C LEU A 153 -3.95 -7.55 4.27
N LYS A 154 -5.01 -8.35 4.27
CA LYS A 154 -5.48 -9.05 3.07
C LYS A 154 -5.81 -8.07 1.94
N THR A 155 -6.39 -6.93 2.28
CA THR A 155 -6.79 -5.92 1.28
C THR A 155 -5.59 -5.16 0.71
N ILE A 156 -4.66 -4.69 1.54
CA ILE A 156 -3.42 -4.03 1.08
C ILE A 156 -2.57 -5.02 0.27
N GLY A 157 -2.38 -6.25 0.78
CA GLY A 157 -1.65 -7.29 0.06
C GLY A 157 -2.26 -7.61 -1.29
N GLY A 158 -3.59 -7.70 -1.36
CA GLY A 158 -4.33 -7.91 -2.61
C GLY A 158 -4.09 -6.83 -3.66
N TYR A 159 -3.86 -5.58 -3.25
CA TYR A 159 -3.49 -4.49 -4.17
C TYR A 159 -2.14 -4.75 -4.86
N ASN A 160 -1.18 -5.30 -4.13
CA ASN A 160 0.10 -5.77 -4.70
C ASN A 160 -0.02 -7.14 -5.41
N GLY A 161 -1.22 -7.72 -5.46
CA GLY A 161 -1.49 -9.02 -6.06
C GLY A 161 -1.27 -10.22 -5.13
N TRP A 162 -1.11 -10.04 -3.82
CA TRP A 162 -0.98 -11.15 -2.88
C TRP A 162 -2.31 -11.89 -2.70
N ALA A 163 -2.22 -13.18 -2.36
CA ALA A 163 -3.36 -14.01 -2.01
C ALA A 163 -3.02 -14.85 -0.78
N THR A 164 -4.04 -15.23 0.00
CA THR A 164 -3.85 -16.20 1.10
C THR A 164 -3.25 -17.49 0.57
N HIS A 165 -2.35 -18.10 1.35
CA HIS A 165 -1.52 -19.26 0.98
C HIS A 165 -0.43 -19.00 -0.08
N MET A 166 -0.27 -17.77 -0.56
CA MET A 166 0.86 -17.41 -1.42
C MET A 166 2.18 -17.64 -0.67
N THR A 167 3.12 -18.33 -1.29
CA THR A 167 4.47 -18.54 -0.75
C THR A 167 5.44 -17.48 -1.28
N PHE A 168 6.63 -17.38 -0.67
CA PHE A 168 7.73 -16.57 -1.20
C PHE A 168 8.10 -16.98 -2.65
N ALA A 169 8.03 -18.28 -2.97
CA ALA A 169 8.29 -18.77 -4.31
C ALA A 169 7.25 -18.24 -5.31
N ASP A 170 5.97 -18.23 -4.95
CA ASP A 170 4.92 -17.65 -5.79
C ASP A 170 5.13 -16.15 -6.02
N ALA A 171 5.47 -15.40 -4.96
CA ALA A 171 5.71 -13.96 -5.03
C ALA A 171 6.88 -13.60 -5.96
N THR A 172 7.89 -14.47 -6.04
CA THR A 172 9.13 -14.26 -6.78
C THR A 172 9.21 -15.05 -8.09
N ALA A 173 8.16 -15.79 -8.47
CA ALA A 173 8.16 -16.68 -9.64
C ALA A 173 8.57 -15.97 -10.95
N ALA A 174 8.21 -14.69 -11.10
CA ALA A 174 8.52 -13.90 -12.28
C ALA A 174 10.00 -13.44 -12.36
N ALA A 175 10.81 -13.66 -11.32
CA ALA A 175 12.17 -13.11 -11.18
C ALA A 175 13.16 -13.43 -12.31
N ASN A 176 12.91 -14.51 -13.07
CA ASN A 176 13.74 -14.92 -14.20
C ASN A 176 12.96 -14.96 -15.52
N THR A 177 11.81 -14.28 -15.59
CA THR A 177 10.95 -14.22 -16.79
C THR A 177 11.15 -12.92 -17.55
N GLY A 178 10.54 -12.81 -18.74
CA GLY A 178 10.52 -11.56 -19.52
C GLY A 178 9.83 -10.38 -18.80
N CYS A 179 9.10 -10.64 -17.72
CA CYS A 179 8.54 -9.61 -16.84
C CYS A 179 9.07 -9.74 -15.42
N CYS A 180 10.37 -9.50 -15.21
CA CYS A 180 10.96 -9.56 -13.86
C CYS A 180 10.18 -8.71 -12.84
N ARG A 181 9.69 -7.54 -13.24
CA ARG A 181 8.91 -6.62 -12.40
C ARG A 181 7.47 -7.08 -12.13
N CYS A 182 6.98 -8.14 -12.79
CA CYS A 182 5.70 -8.79 -12.45
C CYS A 182 5.78 -9.61 -11.14
N GLN A 183 6.95 -9.66 -10.50
CA GLN A 183 7.06 -10.14 -9.13
C GLN A 183 6.19 -9.30 -8.19
N ARG A 184 5.70 -9.93 -7.12
CA ARG A 184 5.01 -9.24 -6.03
C ARG A 184 6.07 -8.67 -5.08
N ASN A 185 5.91 -7.42 -4.67
CA ASN A 185 6.85 -6.78 -3.75
C ASN A 185 6.66 -7.39 -2.36
N VAL A 186 7.63 -8.17 -1.88
CA VAL A 186 7.50 -8.88 -0.59
C VAL A 186 7.57 -7.92 0.61
N ASP A 187 8.12 -6.72 0.42
CA ASP A 187 8.21 -5.69 1.47
C ASP A 187 6.97 -4.77 1.51
N TYR A 188 5.99 -4.97 0.61
CA TYR A 188 4.90 -4.02 0.38
C TYR A 188 4.11 -3.66 1.65
N LEU A 189 3.70 -4.65 2.45
CA LEU A 189 2.94 -4.41 3.68
C LEU A 189 3.75 -3.56 4.68
N HIS A 190 5.03 -3.88 4.88
CA HIS A 190 5.88 -3.14 5.81
C HIS A 190 6.17 -1.71 5.32
N GLN A 191 6.49 -1.55 4.03
CA GLN A 191 6.71 -0.25 3.40
C GLN A 191 5.47 0.64 3.46
N PHE A 192 4.30 0.05 3.20
CA PHE A 192 3.02 0.73 3.29
C PHE A 192 2.70 1.17 4.72
N LEU A 193 2.67 0.22 5.66
CA LEU A 193 2.18 0.45 7.01
C LEU A 193 3.17 1.23 7.89
N ASN A 194 4.46 0.94 7.81
CA ASN A 194 5.48 1.57 8.66
C ASN A 194 6.25 2.68 7.96
N GLY A 195 6.17 2.78 6.62
CA GLY A 195 6.74 3.88 5.85
C GLY A 195 5.69 4.96 5.55
N TRP A 196 4.87 4.70 4.52
CA TRP A 196 3.99 5.72 3.96
C TRP A 196 2.93 6.22 4.96
N LEU A 197 2.27 5.34 5.71
CA LEU A 197 1.32 5.78 6.76
C LEU A 197 1.97 6.62 7.86
N GLN A 198 3.31 6.58 7.97
CA GLN A 198 4.08 7.35 8.95
C GLN A 198 4.76 8.60 8.37
N ASN A 199 4.45 8.99 7.12
CA ASN A 199 5.14 10.07 6.39
C ASN A 199 6.65 9.81 6.20
N VAL A 200 7.04 8.54 6.10
CA VAL A 200 8.42 8.12 5.81
C VAL A 200 8.47 7.54 4.40
N ASN A 201 9.39 8.04 3.58
CA ASN A 201 9.57 7.50 2.23
C ASN A 201 10.17 6.10 2.30
N ALA A 202 9.36 5.08 2.02
CA ALA A 202 9.75 3.69 2.20
C ALA A 202 10.90 3.24 1.27
N TYR A 203 11.12 3.94 0.17
CA TYR A 203 12.13 3.60 -0.83
C TYR A 203 13.48 4.26 -0.57
N SER A 204 13.49 5.48 0.01
CA SER A 204 14.71 6.26 0.24
C SER A 204 15.12 6.38 1.72
N ASN A 205 14.34 5.83 2.65
CA ASN A 205 14.70 5.84 4.07
C ASN A 205 16.04 5.14 4.32
N ASN A 206 16.77 5.57 5.35
CA ASN A 206 17.99 4.91 5.80
C ASN A 206 17.89 4.57 7.30
N PRO A 207 17.85 3.28 7.69
CA PRO A 207 17.95 2.11 6.82
C PRO A 207 16.72 1.93 5.91
N ARG A 208 16.92 1.33 4.72
CA ARG A 208 15.83 1.06 3.79
C ARG A 208 14.78 0.17 4.44
N LEU A 209 13.49 0.49 4.25
CA LEU A 209 12.39 -0.28 4.84
C LEU A 209 12.15 -1.57 4.03
N GLY A 210 12.37 -2.71 4.67
CA GLY A 210 12.21 -4.03 4.09
C GLY A 210 13.25 -5.03 4.57
N LYS A 211 13.03 -6.28 4.19
CA LYS A 211 13.88 -7.44 4.43
C LYS A 211 14.27 -8.15 3.15
N TYR A 212 13.39 -8.17 2.15
CA TYR A 212 13.51 -9.08 1.01
C TYR A 212 14.11 -8.40 -0.23
N PHE A 213 13.62 -7.20 -0.55
CA PHE A 213 14.02 -6.38 -1.69
C PHE A 213 14.07 -7.16 -3.01
N ASN A 214 13.15 -8.10 -3.21
CA ASN A 214 13.16 -9.05 -4.34
C ASN A 214 13.12 -8.34 -5.71
N LEU A 215 12.51 -7.16 -5.78
CA LEU A 215 12.48 -6.35 -7.00
C LEU A 215 13.83 -5.74 -7.39
N ASN A 216 14.82 -5.68 -6.49
CA ASN A 216 16.18 -5.22 -6.84
C ASN A 216 16.85 -6.13 -7.89
N LYS A 217 16.38 -7.37 -8.04
CA LYS A 217 16.87 -8.29 -9.08
C LYS A 217 16.49 -7.84 -10.50
N CYS A 218 15.50 -6.96 -10.64
CA CYS A 218 14.98 -6.48 -11.91
C CYS A 218 15.56 -5.12 -12.32
N SER A 219 16.81 -4.86 -11.93
CA SER A 219 17.56 -3.62 -12.18
C SER A 219 18.51 -3.79 -13.34
#